data_AF-A0A2J6WUH8-F1
#
_entry.id   AF-A0A2J6WUH8-F1
#
_cell.length_a   1.000
_cell.length_b   1.000
_cell.length_c   1.000
_cell.angle_alpha   90.00
_cell.angle_beta   90.00
_cell.angle_gamma   90.00
#
_symmetry.space_group_name_H-M   'P 1'
#
loop_
_entity.id
_entity.type
_entity.pdbx_description
1 polymer ?
#
loop_
_entity_poly.entity_id
_entity_poly.type
_entity_poly.pdbx_seq_one_letter_code
_entity_poly.pdbx_strand_id
1 'polypeptide(L)'
;MNYKVPDEKLITFIIRKVIKEKGIINSQREFLSLVLRELKQSGIDYRLNGIRLRKIAINKAGVKVEIEYRETGEESKDLKICPVCGNKLVDIYNLTLEGGRIPTGKKCTKCPYWTGINKRVPRRYTFMR
;
A
#
# COMPACT_ATOMS: atom_id res chain seq x y z
N MET A 1 -22.07 -12.56 -17.75
CA MET A 1 -22.02 -12.02 -16.37
C MET A 1 -21.65 -10.55 -16.43
N ASN A 2 -22.55 -9.66 -16.02
CA ASN A 2 -22.39 -8.21 -16.13
C ASN A 2 -21.84 -7.64 -14.80
N TYR A 3 -20.53 -7.79 -14.56
CA TYR A 3 -19.90 -7.18 -13.39
C TYR A 3 -19.55 -5.73 -13.68
N LYS A 4 -19.68 -4.86 -12.68
CA LYS A 4 -19.27 -3.46 -12.79
C LYS A 4 -17.93 -3.23 -12.11
N VAL A 5 -17.17 -2.29 -12.67
CA VAL A 5 -15.95 -1.79 -12.03
C VAL A 5 -16.34 -0.54 -11.24
N PRO A 6 -16.14 -0.50 -9.91
CA PRO A 6 -16.56 0.63 -9.11
C PRO A 6 -15.67 1.86 -9.38
N ASP A 7 -16.29 3.04 -9.31
CA ASP A 7 -15.60 4.34 -9.42
C ASP A 7 -14.72 4.59 -8.19
N GLU A 8 -13.63 5.34 -8.38
CA GLU A 8 -12.66 5.62 -7.32
C GLU A 8 -13.26 6.43 -6.17
N LYS A 9 -14.20 7.35 -6.45
CA LYS A 9 -14.88 8.13 -5.40
C LYS A 9 -15.70 7.23 -4.48
N LEU A 10 -16.46 6.30 -5.08
CA LEU A 10 -17.23 5.31 -4.33
C LEU A 10 -16.32 4.41 -3.48
N ILE A 11 -15.25 3.87 -4.07
CA ILE A 11 -14.28 3.04 -3.34
C ILE A 11 -13.70 3.82 -2.16
N THR A 12 -13.31 5.09 -2.37
CA THR A 12 -12.72 5.94 -1.32
C THR A 12 -13.70 6.17 -0.17
N PHE A 13 -14.97 6.43 -0.48
CA PHE A 13 -16.03 6.58 0.51
C PHE A 13 -16.22 5.30 1.35
N ILE A 14 -16.35 4.15 0.68
CA ILE A 14 -16.52 2.85 1.34
C ILE A 14 -15.30 2.48 2.20
N ILE A 15 -14.09 2.72 1.71
CA ILE A 15 -12.86 2.49 2.49
C ILE A 15 -12.90 3.26 3.81
N ARG A 16 -13.24 4.56 3.75
CA ARG A 16 -13.31 5.41 4.95
C ARG A 16 -14.35 4.92 5.95
N LYS A 17 -15.50 4.43 5.45
CA LYS A 17 -16.54 3.81 6.29
C LYS A 17 -16.01 2.54 6.98
N VAL A 18 -15.50 1.59 6.20
CA VAL A 18 -15.00 0.29 6.71
C VAL A 18 -13.89 0.47 7.75
N ILE A 19 -12.93 1.36 7.51
CA ILE A 19 -11.83 1.61 8.44
C ILE A 19 -12.30 2.34 9.70
N LYS A 20 -13.26 3.27 9.56
CA LYS A 20 -13.88 3.93 10.72
C LYS A 20 -14.60 2.94 11.63
N GLU A 21 -15.26 1.93 11.06
CA GLU A 21 -15.99 0.91 11.82
C GLU A 21 -15.08 -0.16 12.44
N LYS A 22 -14.06 -0.61 11.71
CA LYS A 22 -13.17 -1.69 12.17
C LYS A 22 -11.98 -1.22 12.98
N GLY A 23 -11.52 0.01 12.78
CA GLY A 23 -10.32 0.55 13.41
C GLY A 23 -9.02 -0.02 12.84
N ILE A 24 -8.83 -1.34 12.93
CA ILE A 24 -7.63 -2.06 12.50
C ILE A 24 -8.04 -3.25 11.62
N ILE A 25 -7.34 -3.45 10.51
CA ILE A 25 -7.55 -4.57 9.58
C ILE A 25 -6.21 -5.25 9.30
N ASN A 26 -6.08 -6.54 9.60
CA ASN A 26 -4.78 -7.20 9.74
C ASN A 26 -4.26 -7.87 8.46
N SER A 27 -4.99 -7.76 7.35
CA SER A 27 -4.55 -8.28 6.07
C SER A 27 -5.19 -7.60 4.86
N GLN A 28 -4.51 -7.67 3.72
CA GLN A 28 -5.03 -7.24 2.42
C GLN A 28 -6.31 -7.99 2.01
N ARG A 29 -6.38 -9.29 2.30
CA ARG A 29 -7.51 -10.16 1.92
C ARG A 29 -8.76 -9.80 2.73
N GLU A 30 -8.58 -9.63 4.04
CA GLU A 30 -9.64 -9.17 4.93
C GLU A 30 -10.14 -7.78 4.53
N PHE A 31 -9.23 -6.86 4.23
CA PHE A 31 -9.65 -5.52 3.80
C PHE A 31 -10.47 -5.56 2.51
N LEU A 32 -10.05 -6.40 1.55
CA LEU A 32 -10.80 -6.59 0.32
C LEU A 32 -12.18 -7.21 0.55
N SER A 33 -12.28 -8.23 1.40
CA SER A 33 -13.57 -8.88 1.67
C SER A 33 -14.55 -7.94 2.36
N LEU A 34 -14.07 -7.11 3.30
CA LEU A 34 -14.89 -6.11 3.98
C LEU A 34 -15.44 -5.06 3.01
N VAL A 35 -14.59 -4.52 2.13
CA VAL A 35 -14.99 -3.52 1.13
C VAL A 35 -15.95 -4.12 0.10
N LEU A 36 -15.69 -5.34 -0.38
CA LEU A 36 -16.60 -5.99 -1.33
C LEU A 36 -17.95 -6.32 -0.71
N ARG A 37 -17.97 -6.75 0.55
CA ARG A 37 -19.23 -7.01 1.29
C ARG A 37 -20.06 -5.74 1.41
N GLU A 38 -19.41 -4.62 1.71
CA GLU A 38 -20.08 -3.32 1.81
C GLU A 38 -20.61 -2.85 0.44
N LEU A 39 -19.82 -3.00 -0.63
CA LEU A 39 -20.25 -2.67 -2.00
C LEU A 39 -21.45 -3.52 -2.44
N LYS A 40 -21.50 -4.81 -2.06
CA LYS A 40 -22.58 -5.72 -2.44
C LYS A 40 -23.93 -5.35 -1.84
N GLN A 41 -23.97 -4.58 -0.74
CA GLN A 41 -25.23 -4.10 -0.15
C GLN A 41 -26.03 -3.20 -1.12
N SER A 42 -25.37 -2.59 -2.10
CA SER A 42 -26.02 -1.82 -3.16
C SER A 42 -26.75 -2.67 -4.21
N GLY A 43 -26.68 -4.01 -4.12
CA GLY A 43 -27.29 -4.95 -5.07
C GLY A 43 -26.50 -5.13 -6.38
N ILE A 44 -25.39 -4.42 -6.55
CA ILE A 44 -24.55 -4.50 -7.75
C ILE A 44 -23.36 -5.43 -7.52
N ASP A 45 -23.09 -6.31 -8.49
CA ASP A 45 -21.91 -7.17 -8.47
C ASP A 45 -20.67 -6.39 -8.95
N TYR A 46 -19.88 -5.90 -7.99
CA TYR A 46 -18.65 -5.17 -8.24
C TYR A 46 -17.42 -6.09 -8.17
N ARG A 47 -16.48 -5.90 -9.10
CA ARG A 47 -15.14 -6.52 -9.02
C ARG A 47 -14.09 -5.48 -8.64
N LEU A 48 -13.27 -5.81 -7.64
CA LEU A 48 -12.16 -4.99 -7.18
C LEU A 48 -10.92 -5.85 -6.90
N ASN A 49 -9.77 -5.42 -7.39
CA ASN A 49 -8.48 -6.07 -7.11
C ASN A 49 -7.89 -5.51 -5.80
N GLY A 50 -7.32 -6.37 -4.96
CA GLY A 50 -6.64 -5.96 -3.72
C GLY A 50 -5.52 -4.95 -3.94
N ILE A 51 -4.75 -5.05 -5.02
CA ILE A 51 -3.71 -4.06 -5.36
C ILE A 51 -4.33 -2.69 -5.62
N ARG A 52 -5.44 -2.65 -6.39
CA ARG A 52 -6.15 -1.39 -6.69
C ARG A 52 -6.74 -0.80 -5.42
N LEU A 53 -7.37 -1.63 -4.58
CA LEU A 53 -7.88 -1.22 -3.27
C LEU A 53 -6.77 -0.61 -2.41
N ARG A 54 -5.62 -1.29 -2.28
CA ARG A 54 -4.48 -0.80 -1.49
C ARG A 54 -3.97 0.54 -1.98
N LYS A 55 -3.80 0.71 -3.30
CA LYS A 55 -3.35 1.97 -3.88
C LYS A 55 -4.34 3.11 -3.61
N ILE A 56 -5.64 2.87 -3.76
CA ILE A 56 -6.66 3.90 -3.48
C ILE A 56 -6.70 4.22 -1.98
N ALA A 57 -6.64 3.21 -1.11
CA ALA A 57 -6.64 3.38 0.34
C ALA A 57 -5.52 4.31 0.80
N ILE A 58 -4.30 4.06 0.35
CA ILE A 58 -3.12 4.83 0.75
C ILE A 58 -3.12 6.21 0.09
N ASN A 59 -3.36 6.29 -1.22
CA ASN A 59 -3.15 7.53 -1.97
C ASN A 59 -4.30 8.54 -1.86
N LYS A 60 -5.54 8.07 -1.62
CA LYS A 60 -6.75 8.91 -1.70
C LYS A 60 -7.55 8.89 -0.40
N ALA A 61 -7.67 7.72 0.24
CA ALA A 61 -8.46 7.61 1.46
C ALA A 61 -7.69 8.04 2.72
N GLY A 62 -6.36 8.15 2.66
CA GLY A 62 -5.52 8.61 3.77
C GLY A 62 -5.25 7.53 4.82
N VAL A 63 -5.34 6.26 4.42
CA VAL A 63 -5.23 5.11 5.31
C VAL A 63 -3.78 4.89 5.71
N LYS A 64 -3.53 4.77 7.02
CA LYS A 64 -2.23 4.35 7.55
C LYS A 64 -2.04 2.86 7.29
N VAL A 65 -0.83 2.49 6.92
CA VAL A 65 -0.48 1.10 6.64
C VAL A 65 0.82 0.75 7.35
N GLU A 66 0.79 -0.32 8.13
CA GLU A 66 1.98 -1.01 8.60
C GLU A 66 2.30 -2.16 7.65
N ILE A 67 3.58 -2.38 7.42
CA ILE A 67 4.07 -3.33 6.44
C ILE A 67 5.10 -4.21 7.12
N GLU A 68 4.85 -5.52 7.12
CA GLU A 68 5.85 -6.50 7.47
C GLU A 68 6.65 -6.87 6.21
N TYR A 69 7.98 -6.87 6.33
CA TYR A 69 8.88 -7.07 5.21
C TYR A 69 9.61 -8.41 5.31
N ARG A 70 10.00 -8.94 4.14
CA ARG A 70 11.05 -9.93 4.01
C ARG A 70 12.19 -9.32 3.20
N GLU A 71 13.42 -9.46 3.67
CA GLU A 71 14.60 -9.13 2.88
C GLU A 71 14.89 -10.24 1.86
N THR A 72 15.30 -9.81 0.68
CA THR A 72 15.74 -10.70 -0.41
C THR A 72 17.20 -10.41 -0.73
N GLY A 73 17.92 -11.37 -1.31
CA GLY A 73 19.29 -11.15 -1.79
C GLY A 73 19.38 -10.32 -3.08
N GLU A 74 18.25 -9.85 -3.62
CA GLU A 74 18.22 -8.95 -4.78
C GLU A 74 18.59 -7.52 -4.36
N GLU A 75 19.38 -6.83 -5.17
CA GLU A 75 19.70 -5.42 -4.97
C GLU A 75 18.47 -4.52 -5.20
N SER A 76 18.34 -3.46 -4.39
CA SER A 76 17.24 -2.49 -4.49
C SER A 76 17.51 -1.35 -5.49
N LYS A 77 18.69 -1.32 -6.13
CA LYS A 77 19.17 -0.22 -6.96
C LYS A 77 18.21 0.12 -8.11
N ASP A 78 17.66 -0.90 -8.76
CA ASP A 78 16.74 -0.76 -9.90
C ASP A 78 15.29 -0.46 -9.52
N LEU A 79 14.97 -0.48 -8.22
CA LEU A 79 13.61 -0.26 -7.75
C LEU A 79 13.23 1.23 -7.86
N LYS A 80 12.49 1.59 -8.92
CA LYS A 80 12.01 2.98 -9.14
C LYS A 80 10.63 3.26 -8.55
N ILE A 81 9.79 2.23 -8.48
CA ILE A 81 8.37 2.32 -8.12
C ILE A 81 8.11 1.57 -6.81
N CYS A 82 7.35 2.18 -5.91
CA CYS A 82 6.95 1.57 -4.66
C CYS A 82 6.00 0.38 -4.90
N PRO A 83 6.32 -0.84 -4.42
CA PRO A 83 5.47 -2.01 -4.59
C PRO A 83 4.14 -1.93 -3.82
N VAL A 84 4.06 -1.04 -2.82
CA VAL A 84 2.90 -0.89 -1.94
C VAL A 84 1.88 0.07 -2.53
N CYS A 85 2.26 1.32 -2.79
CA CYS A 85 1.35 2.38 -3.22
C CYS A 85 1.52 2.81 -4.70
N GLY A 86 2.58 2.36 -5.38
CA GLY A 86 2.86 2.70 -6.78
C GLY A 86 3.49 4.08 -7.01
N ASN A 87 3.83 4.83 -5.97
CA ASN A 87 4.53 6.12 -6.13
C ASN A 87 6.03 5.93 -6.39
N LYS A 88 6.68 6.98 -6.88
CA LYS A 88 8.13 7.00 -7.08
C LYS A 88 8.87 6.86 -5.74
N LEU A 89 9.97 6.13 -5.77
CA LEU A 89 10.90 6.03 -4.65
C LEU A 89 11.99 7.09 -4.75
N VAL A 90 12.47 7.55 -3.61
CA VAL A 90 13.59 8.47 -3.48
C VAL A 90 14.74 7.78 -2.76
N ASP A 91 15.97 8.11 -3.13
CA ASP A 91 17.16 7.53 -2.53
C ASP A 91 17.37 8.05 -1.11
N ILE A 92 17.88 7.16 -0.25
CA ILE A 92 18.32 7.46 1.11
C ILE A 92 19.84 7.53 1.07
N TYR A 93 20.41 8.61 1.57
CA TYR A 93 21.85 8.80 1.65
C TYR A 93 22.30 8.80 3.11
N ASN A 94 23.40 8.13 3.39
CA ASN A 94 24.14 8.29 4.63
C ASN A 94 25.38 9.15 4.42
N LEU A 95 25.77 9.86 5.47
CA LEU A 95 27.03 10.61 5.53
C LEU A 95 28.16 9.66 5.94
N THR A 96 29.28 9.70 5.25
CA THR A 96 30.51 9.02 5.66
C THR A 96 31.25 9.85 6.70
N LEU A 97 32.20 9.23 7.39
CA LEU A 97 33.08 9.91 8.36
C LEU A 97 33.89 11.06 7.71
N GLU A 98 34.15 10.97 6.41
CA GLU A 98 34.85 11.97 5.60
C GLU A 98 33.90 13.03 4.98
N GLY A 99 32.60 12.99 5.30
CA GLY A 99 31.60 13.95 4.79
C GLY A 99 31.03 13.63 3.40
N GLY A 100 31.40 12.49 2.80
CA GLY A 100 30.81 11.98 1.56
C GLY A 100 29.37 11.48 1.74
N ARG A 101 28.61 11.33 0.64
CA ARG A 101 27.24 10.79 0.64
C ARG A 101 27.17 9.48 -0.13
N ILE A 102 26.73 8.41 0.54
CA ILE A 102 26.56 7.09 -0.09
C ILE A 102 25.08 6.69 -0.07
N PRO A 103 24.49 6.26 -1.21
CA PRO A 103 23.12 5.75 -1.22
C PRO A 103 23.05 4.43 -0.45
N THR A 104 22.22 4.39 0.59
CA THR A 104 22.07 3.23 1.49
C THR A 104 20.75 2.50 1.27
N GLY A 105 19.85 3.06 0.45
CA GLY A 105 18.55 2.46 0.17
C GLY A 105 17.60 3.42 -0.50
N LYS A 106 16.31 3.08 -0.46
CA LYS A 106 15.23 3.88 -1.04
C LYS A 106 14.04 3.96 -0.09
N LYS A 107 13.34 5.09 -0.08
CA LYS A 107 12.07 5.28 0.65
C LYS A 107 10.97 5.79 -0.26
N CYS A 108 9.73 5.50 0.11
CA CYS A 108 8.56 6.11 -0.51
C CYS A 108 8.21 7.43 0.18
N THR A 109 7.71 8.40 -0.59
CA THR A 109 7.26 9.70 -0.07
C THR A 109 5.81 9.70 0.41
N LYS A 110 5.04 8.63 0.13
CA LYS A 110 3.60 8.56 0.39
C LYS A 110 3.18 7.47 1.38
N CYS A 111 3.96 6.40 1.51
CA CYS A 111 3.68 5.32 2.45
C CYS A 111 4.98 4.96 3.21
N PRO A 112 4.91 4.23 4.32
CA PRO A 112 6.08 3.91 5.14
C PRO A 112 6.99 2.84 4.53
N TYR A 113 6.85 2.57 3.22
CA TYR A 113 7.72 1.66 2.51
C TYR A 113 9.14 2.21 2.42
N TRP A 114 10.10 1.41 2.86
CA TRP A 114 11.51 1.65 2.64
C TRP A 114 12.25 0.34 2.44
N THR A 115 13.40 0.44 1.78
CA THR A 115 14.29 -0.68 1.50
C THR A 115 15.74 -0.24 1.67
N GLY A 116 16.59 -1.11 2.19
CA GLY A 116 18.05 -0.89 2.24
C GLY A 116 18.71 -1.26 0.92
N ILE A 117 20.01 -1.57 0.96
CA ILE A 117 20.78 -2.11 -0.18
C ILE A 117 20.09 -3.36 -0.75
N ASN A 118 19.72 -4.28 0.14
CA ASN A 118 18.92 -5.45 -0.18
C ASN A 118 17.45 -5.07 -0.27
N LYS A 119 16.79 -5.58 -1.31
CA LYS A 119 15.38 -5.33 -1.60
C LYS A 119 14.49 -5.95 -0.52
N ARG A 120 13.56 -5.12 -0.02
CA ARG A 120 12.51 -5.55 0.92
C ARG A 120 11.20 -5.77 0.20
N VAL A 121 10.66 -6.97 0.32
CA VAL A 121 9.37 -7.37 -0.26
C VAL A 121 8.31 -7.37 0.83
N PRO A 122 7.18 -6.65 0.65
CA PRO A 122 6.06 -6.68 1.59
C PRO A 122 5.45 -8.08 1.68
N ARG A 123 5.24 -8.57 2.90
CA ARG A 123 4.62 -9.87 3.17
C ARG A 123 3.21 -9.75 3.74
N ARG A 124 3.04 -8.84 4.70
CA ARG A 124 1.75 -8.58 5.35
C ARG A 124 1.50 -7.07 5.44
N TYR A 125 0.22 -6.71 5.41
CA TYR A 125 -0.25 -5.34 5.55
C TYR A 125 -1.26 -5.28 6.70
N THR A 126 -1.07 -4.30 7.58
CA THR A 126 -2.05 -3.93 8.60
C THR A 126 -2.52 -2.52 8.29
N PHE A 127 -3.82 -2.33 8.12
CA PHE A 127 -4.44 -1.05 7.78
C PHE A 127 -5.09 -0.44 9.00
N MET A 128 -4.89 0.87 9.18
CA MET A 128 -5.38 1.63 10.33
C MET A 128 -5.93 2.98 9.88
N ARG A 129 -6.75 3.56 10.76
CA ARG A 129 -7.33 4.88 10.56
C ARG A 129 -6.30 6.02 10.55
#